data_AF-A0A3B8XKS5-F1
#
_entry.id   AF-A0A3B8XKS5-F1
#
_cell.length_a   1.000
_cell.length_b   1.000
_cell.length_c   1.000
_cell.angle_alpha   90.00
_cell.angle_beta   90.00
_cell.angle_gamma   90.00
#
_symmetry.space_group_name_H-M   'P 1'
#
loop_
_entity.id
_entity.type
_entity.pdbx_description
1 polymer ?
#
loop_
_entity_poly.entity_id
_entity_poly.type
_entity_poly.pdbx_seq_one_letter_code
_entity_poly.pdbx_strand_id
1 'polypeptide(L)'
;SFNPELAECARDLGASEFQVFRDVVVPHMKPGLIAGALLAFTLSLDDFVITFFTSGPDTVTFPVKIYSMVRFSVTPEVNAASTVLILLTLVVTAFALRMQNRNNMLGSAAH
;
A
#
# COMPACT_ATOMS: atom_id res chain seq x y z
N SER A 1 -13.96 20.45 2.54
CA SER A 1 -12.88 21.24 1.91
C SER A 1 -12.32 22.19 2.95
N PHE A 2 -11.02 22.50 2.91
CA PHE A 2 -10.38 23.46 3.81
C PHE A 2 -10.87 24.88 3.45
N ASN A 3 -11.41 25.63 4.42
CA ASN A 3 -11.79 27.03 4.20
C ASN A 3 -10.62 27.95 4.61
N PRO A 4 -9.93 28.61 3.67
CA PRO A 4 -8.80 29.50 3.96
C PRO A 4 -9.17 30.69 4.86
N GLU A 5 -10.44 31.10 4.87
CA GLU A 5 -10.94 32.19 5.71
C GLU A 5 -10.73 31.93 7.21
N LEU A 6 -10.76 30.66 7.65
CA LEU A 6 -10.51 30.30 9.06
C LEU A 6 -9.05 30.56 9.48
N ALA A 7 -8.10 30.42 8.56
CA ALA A 7 -6.69 30.70 8.83
C ALA A 7 -6.41 32.20 8.83
N GLU A 8 -7.06 32.95 7.94
CA GLU A 8 -6.98 34.42 7.89
C GLU A 8 -7.61 35.06 9.14
N CYS A 9 -8.82 34.64 9.55
CA CYS A 9 -9.45 35.14 10.78
C CYS A 9 -8.62 34.84 12.04
N ALA A 10 -7.94 33.70 12.10
CA ALA A 10 -7.05 33.37 13.22
C ALA A 10 -5.83 34.31 13.28
N ARG A 11 -5.25 34.67 12.12
CA ARG A 11 -4.19 35.68 12.04
C ARG A 11 -4.70 37.07 12.41
N ASP A 12 -5.90 37.44 11.97
CA ASP A 12 -6.53 38.73 12.30
C ASP A 12 -6.82 38.87 13.80
N LEU A 13 -7.08 37.76 14.50
CA LEU A 13 -7.22 37.69 15.95
C LEU A 13 -5.88 37.67 16.71
N GLY A 14 -4.75 37.79 16.01
CA GLY A 14 -3.41 37.87 16.60
C GLY A 14 -2.73 36.52 16.84
N ALA A 15 -3.25 35.41 16.27
CA ALA A 15 -2.57 34.13 16.36
C ALA A 15 -1.27 34.14 15.53
N SER A 16 -0.20 33.60 16.12
CA SER A 16 1.07 33.43 15.42
C SER A 16 0.97 32.35 14.33
N GLU A 17 1.82 32.43 13.31
CA GLU A 17 1.93 31.45 12.21
C GLU A 17 1.97 29.99 12.69
N PHE A 18 2.68 29.74 13.79
CA PHE A 18 2.79 28.41 14.38
C PHE A 18 1.50 27.92 15.03
N GLN A 19 0.73 28.82 15.66
CA GLN A 19 -0.60 28.50 16.22
C GLN A 19 -1.60 28.19 15.10
N VAL A 20 -1.63 28.99 14.03
CA VAL A 20 -2.52 28.73 12.88
C VAL A 20 -2.18 27.39 12.22
N PHE A 21 -0.90 27.08 12.05
CA PHE A 21 -0.48 25.78 11.54
C PHE A 21 -0.93 24.62 12.43
N ARG A 22 -0.64 24.67 13.74
CA ARG A 22 -0.94 23.58 14.66
C ARG A 22 -2.43 23.41 14.95
N ASP A 23 -3.17 24.50 15.07
CA ASP A 23 -4.54 24.50 15.59
C ASP A 23 -5.60 24.56 14.49
N VAL A 24 -5.24 25.05 13.30
CA VAL A 24 -6.14 25.09 12.13
C VAL A 24 -5.67 24.10 11.07
N VAL A 25 -4.45 24.23 10.55
CA VAL A 25 -3.98 23.44 9.39
C VAL A 25 -3.85 21.96 9.72
N VAL A 26 -3.12 21.61 10.80
CA VAL A 26 -2.90 20.21 11.21
C VAL A 26 -4.21 19.45 11.43
N PRO A 27 -5.18 19.90 12.26
CA PRO A 27 -6.42 19.15 12.47
C PRO A 27 -7.29 19.03 11.21
N HIS A 28 -7.26 20.00 10.30
CA HIS A 28 -7.95 19.88 9.01
C HIS A 28 -7.24 18.92 8.04
N MET A 29 -5.91 18.79 8.13
CA MET A 29 -5.12 17.85 7.34
C MET A 29 -5.06 16.44 7.96
N LYS A 30 -5.36 16.27 9.26
CA LYS A 30 -5.40 14.97 9.96
C LYS A 30 -6.12 13.86 9.17
N PRO A 31 -7.36 14.06 8.67
CA PRO A 31 -8.04 13.00 7.92
C PRO A 31 -7.27 12.58 6.65
N GLY A 32 -6.64 13.53 5.94
CA GLY A 32 -5.79 13.24 4.79
C GLY A 32 -4.48 12.53 5.16
N LEU A 33 -3.89 12.90 6.30
CA LEU A 33 -2.66 12.29 6.81
C LEU A 33 -2.89 10.85 7.27
N ILE A 34 -4.04 10.57 7.89
CA ILE A 34 -4.46 9.21 8.25
C ILE A 34 -4.68 8.38 6.97
N ALA A 35 -5.36 8.93 5.97
CA ALA A 35 -5.56 8.24 4.69
C ALA A 35 -4.23 7.92 4.00
N GLY A 36 -3.29 8.88 3.97
CA GLY A 36 -1.94 8.67 3.43
C GLY A 36 -1.13 7.65 4.24
N ALA A 37 -1.23 7.67 5.56
CA ALA A 37 -0.57 6.71 6.44
C ALA A 37 -1.10 5.27 6.22
N LEU A 38 -2.43 5.11 6.11
CA LEU A 38 -3.03 3.80 5.84
C LEU A 38 -2.67 3.29 4.45
N LEU A 39 -2.59 4.16 3.44
CA LEU A 39 -2.16 3.79 2.09
C LEU A 39 -0.68 3.37 2.08
N ALA A 40 0.20 4.15 2.70
CA ALA A 40 1.62 3.82 2.83
C ALA A 40 1.85 2.51 3.61
N PHE A 41 1.05 2.27 4.65
CA PHE A 41 1.07 1.02 5.40
C PHE A 41 0.59 -0.17 4.56
N THR A 42 -0.48 0.01 3.77
CA THR A 42 -1.00 -1.02 2.86
C THR A 42 0.03 -1.39 1.80
N LEU A 43 0.69 -0.40 1.19
CA LEU A 43 1.78 -0.61 0.23
C LEU A 43 2.98 -1.31 0.90
N SER A 44 3.33 -0.91 2.13
CA SER A 44 4.40 -1.58 2.87
C SER A 44 4.09 -3.03 3.19
N LEU A 45 2.82 -3.40 3.40
CA LEU A 45 2.41 -4.80 3.62
C LEU A 45 2.44 -5.61 2.32
N ASP A 46 2.07 -5.03 1.19
CA ASP A 46 2.15 -5.66 -0.13
C ASP A 46 3.61 -5.97 -0.52
N ASP A 47 4.48 -4.95 -0.41
CA ASP A 47 5.92 -5.10 -0.61
C ASP A 47 6.52 -6.07 0.43
N PHE A 48 6.04 -6.06 1.68
CA PHE A 48 6.46 -7.01 2.72
C PHE A 48 6.11 -8.45 2.37
N VAL A 49 4.95 -8.75 1.79
CA VAL A 49 4.57 -10.13 1.46
C VAL A 49 5.54 -10.71 0.41
N ILE A 50 5.83 -9.96 -0.66
CA ILE A 50 6.79 -10.39 -1.70
C ILE A 50 8.20 -10.46 -1.12
N THR A 51 8.60 -9.43 -0.37
CA THR A 51 9.91 -9.37 0.27
C THR A 51 10.06 -10.48 1.29
N PHE A 52 9.03 -10.86 2.04
CA PHE A 52 9.06 -11.95 3.02
C PHE A 52 9.30 -13.31 2.36
N PHE A 53 8.68 -13.56 1.20
CA PHE A 53 8.91 -14.80 0.45
C PHE A 53 10.24 -14.80 -0.32
N THR A 54 10.84 -13.63 -0.58
CA THR A 54 12.13 -13.47 -1.30
C THR A 54 13.32 -13.28 -0.35
N SER A 55 13.08 -12.79 0.87
CA SER A 55 14.09 -12.54 1.90
C SER A 55 14.49 -13.85 2.55
N GLY A 56 15.78 -14.18 2.44
CA GLY A 56 16.36 -15.30 3.18
C GLY A 56 16.29 -15.09 4.70
N PRO A 57 16.44 -16.17 5.49
CA PRO A 57 16.22 -16.19 6.95
C PRO A 57 17.03 -15.18 7.79
N ASP A 58 18.01 -14.46 7.21
CA ASP A 58 18.92 -13.55 7.92
C ASP A 58 18.50 -12.06 7.92
N THR A 59 17.42 -11.68 7.22
CA THR A 59 16.96 -10.26 7.17
C THR A 59 15.78 -10.02 8.12
N VAL A 60 16.11 -9.69 9.36
CA VAL A 60 15.14 -9.51 10.43
C VAL A 60 14.68 -8.05 10.51
N THR A 61 13.70 -7.66 9.68
CA THR A 61 12.99 -6.38 9.86
C THR A 61 11.89 -6.53 10.91
N PHE A 62 11.44 -5.44 11.54
CA PHE A 62 10.44 -5.49 12.63
C PHE A 62 9.17 -6.30 12.26
N PRO A 63 8.57 -6.15 11.06
CA PRO A 63 7.45 -6.99 10.62
C PRO A 63 7.84 -8.46 10.39
N VAL A 64 9.02 -8.73 9.81
CA VAL A 64 9.54 -10.11 9.64
C VAL A 64 9.74 -10.77 10.99
N LYS A 65 10.21 -10.04 12.01
CA LYS A 65 10.41 -10.58 13.36
C LYS A 65 9.07 -10.94 14.01
N ILE A 66 8.08 -10.07 13.95
CA ILE A 66 6.72 -10.35 14.45
C ILE A 66 6.14 -11.57 13.72
N TYR A 67 6.21 -11.56 12.39
CA TYR A 67 5.67 -12.65 11.56
C TYR A 67 6.42 -13.97 11.78
N SER A 68 7.75 -13.96 11.84
CA SER A 68 8.56 -15.14 12.09
C SER A 68 8.36 -15.67 13.50
N MET A 69 8.20 -14.84 14.53
CA MET A 69 7.83 -15.34 15.87
C MET A 69 6.47 -16.06 15.86
N VAL A 70 5.54 -15.63 15.00
CA VAL A 70 4.27 -16.35 14.75
C VAL A 70 4.48 -17.57 13.84
N ARG A 71 5.49 -17.56 12.97
CA ARG A 71 5.72 -18.55 11.89
C ARG A 71 6.93 -19.46 12.10
N PHE A 72 7.72 -19.40 13.18
CA PHE A 72 8.82 -20.34 13.44
C PHE A 72 8.34 -21.80 13.61
N SER A 73 7.03 -22.04 13.49
CA SER A 73 6.38 -23.31 13.20
C SER A 73 6.36 -23.73 11.71
N VAL A 74 6.95 -22.98 10.77
CA VAL A 74 6.81 -23.21 9.31
C VAL A 74 7.79 -24.22 8.73
N THR A 75 7.36 -25.44 8.96
CA THR A 75 7.37 -26.64 8.12
C THR A 75 7.44 -26.49 6.58
N PRO A 76 7.81 -27.58 5.86
CA PRO A 76 7.79 -27.69 4.39
C PRO A 76 6.51 -27.22 3.69
N GLU A 77 5.39 -27.12 4.41
CA GLU A 77 4.09 -26.67 3.91
C GLU A 77 4.08 -25.22 3.39
N VAL A 78 4.91 -24.32 3.93
CA VAL A 78 4.96 -22.93 3.42
C VAL A 78 5.61 -22.85 2.05
N ASN A 79 6.59 -23.72 1.77
CA ASN A 79 7.23 -23.78 0.46
C ASN A 79 6.26 -24.30 -0.60
N ALA A 80 5.46 -25.32 -0.27
CA ALA A 80 4.43 -25.84 -1.17
C ALA A 80 3.35 -24.79 -1.48
N ALA A 81 2.87 -24.07 -0.48
CA ALA A 81 1.87 -23.01 -0.64
C ALA A 81 2.37 -21.88 -1.57
N SER A 82 3.62 -21.45 -1.39
CA SER A 82 4.25 -20.45 -2.26
C SER A 82 4.34 -20.91 -3.72
N THR A 83 4.73 -22.16 -3.96
CA THR A 83 4.81 -22.71 -5.32
C THR A 83 3.46 -22.73 -6.01
N VAL A 84 2.39 -23.15 -5.32
CA VAL A 84 1.04 -23.18 -5.89
C VAL A 84 0.51 -21.78 -6.19
N LEU A 85 0.74 -20.81 -5.30
CA LEU A 85 0.33 -19.42 -5.50
C LEU A 85 1.01 -18.80 -6.72
N ILE A 86 2.31 -19.03 -6.89
CA ILE A 86 3.07 -18.56 -8.05
C ILE A 86 2.49 -19.16 -9.34
N LEU A 87 2.24 -20.47 -9.33
CA LEU A 87 1.74 -21.18 -10.49
C LEU A 87 0.33 -20.68 -10.90
N LEU A 88 -0.52 -20.41 -9.91
CA LEU A 88 -1.84 -19.82 -10.10
C LEU A 88 -1.76 -18.41 -10.69
N THR A 89 -0.92 -17.53 -10.13
CA THR A 89 -0.74 -16.16 -10.63
C THR A 89 -0.24 -16.16 -12.08
N LEU A 90 0.67 -17.07 -12.43
CA LEU A 90 1.17 -17.23 -13.80
C LEU A 90 0.06 -17.66 -14.76
N VAL A 91 -0.76 -18.64 -14.38
CA VAL A 91 -1.87 -19.12 -15.21
C VAL A 91 -2.90 -18.01 -15.43
N VAL A 92 -3.31 -17.32 -14.37
CA VAL A 92 -4.29 -16.23 -14.43
C VAL A 92 -3.78 -15.08 -15.30
N THR A 93 -2.53 -14.67 -15.10
CA THR A 93 -1.91 -13.59 -15.87
C THR A 93 -1.77 -13.97 -17.35
N ALA A 94 -1.33 -15.20 -17.63
CA ALA A 94 -1.24 -15.70 -19.00
C ALA A 94 -2.61 -15.75 -19.70
N PHE A 95 -3.65 -16.20 -18.99
CA PHE A 95 -5.01 -16.21 -19.51
C PHE A 95 -5.54 -14.80 -19.77
N ALA A 96 -5.33 -13.86 -18.84
CA ALA A 96 -5.71 -12.47 -18.99
C ALA A 96 -5.04 -11.81 -20.21
N LEU A 97 -3.72 -12.02 -20.39
CA LEU A 97 -2.98 -11.53 -21.55
C LEU A 97 -3.49 -12.14 -22.86
N ARG A 98 -3.81 -13.44 -22.85
CA ARG A 98 -4.37 -14.11 -24.02
C ARG A 98 -5.76 -13.56 -24.38
N MET A 99 -6.58 -13.23 -23.39
CA MET A 99 -7.90 -12.63 -23.61
C MET A 99 -7.80 -11.18 -24.12
N GLN A 100 -6.88 -10.39 -23.58
CA GLN A 100 -6.61 -9.02 -24.04
C GLN A 100 -6.10 -8.99 -25.49
N ASN A 101 -5.17 -9.88 -25.84
CA ASN A 101 -4.68 -9.99 -27.21
C ASN A 101 -5.79 -10.37 -28.21
N ARG A 102 -6.77 -11.18 -27.81
CA ARG A 102 -7.94 -11.49 -28.66
C ARG A 102 -8.86 -10.29 -28.84
N ASN A 103 -9.06 -9.46 -27.82
CA ASN A 103 -9.86 -8.25 -27.93
C ASN A 103 -9.17 -7.15 -28.74
N ASN A 104 -7.84 -7.02 -28.64
CA ASN A 104 -7.09 -6.06 -29.45
C ASN A 104 -7.09 -6.41 -30.95
N MET A 105 -7.16 -7.70 -31.31
CA MET A 105 -7.29 -8.13 -32.72
C MET A 105 -8.68 -7.84 -33.30
N LEU A 106 -9.75 -7.93 -32.50
CA LEU A 106 -11.11 -7.58 -32.93
C LEU A 106 -11.33 -6.07 -33.08
N GLY A 107 -10.66 -5.25 -32.25
CA GLY A 107 -10.67 -3.79 -32.37
C GLY A 107 -9.84 -3.25 -33.54
N SER A 108 -8.75 -3.93 -33.91
CA SER A 108 -7.91 -3.53 -35.05
C SER A 108 -8.47 -3.91 -36.42
N ALA A 109 -9.42 -4.85 -36.51
CA ALA A 109 -10.11 -5.22 -37.74
C ALA A 109 -11.38 -4.38 -38.00
N ALA A 110 -11.76 -3.51 -37.07
CA ALA A 110 -12.91 -2.61 -37.15
C ALA A 110 -12.54 -1.16 -37.52
N HIS A 111 -11.28 -0.92 -37.89
CA HIS A 111 -10.79 0.32 -38.49
C HIS A 111 -10.33 0.09 -39.92
#